data_AF-A0A963D3M6-F1
#
_entry.id   AF-A0A963D3M6-F1
#
_cell.length_a   1.000
_cell.length_b   1.000
_cell.length_c   1.000
_cell.angle_alpha   90.00
_cell.angle_beta   90.00
_cell.angle_gamma   90.00
#
_symmetry.space_group_name_H-M   'P 1'
#
loop_
_entity.id
_entity.type
_entity.pdbx_description
1 polymer ?
#
loop_
_entity_poly.entity_id
_entity_poly.type
_entity_poly.pdbx_seq_one_letter_code
_entity_poly.pdbx_strand_id
1 'polypeptide(L)'
;DLLGALSLARSESVRRNQRVVLCRTTAPAGVVAADAACKTDDTSGSWAAWMAFVDTSANGTRDAGEELLRSGVFASDRLKIVSSAALRADGNRLIFRPNGIARDQGTDVIQSVALRICEASDVSDNARDVVVAFGSRFSIVRSSSAACAAPTDP
;
A
#
# COMPACT_ATOMS: atom_id res chain seq x y z
N ASP A 1 -3.01 -2.75 11.34
CA ASP A 1 -3.70 -1.63 10.68
C ASP A 1 -3.70 -1.77 9.15
N LEU A 2 -2.53 -1.83 8.50
CA LEU A 2 -2.40 -1.96 7.04
C LEU A 2 -3.25 -3.09 6.41
N LEU A 3 -3.26 -4.29 6.98
CA LEU A 3 -4.11 -5.40 6.50
C LEU A 3 -5.61 -5.05 6.56
N GLY A 4 -6.03 -4.32 7.58
CA GLY A 4 -7.40 -3.81 7.71
C GLY A 4 -7.70 -2.75 6.65
N ALA A 5 -6.73 -1.90 6.30
CA ALA A 5 -6.86 -0.93 5.22
C ALA A 5 -6.99 -1.59 3.84
N LEU A 6 -6.23 -2.65 3.57
CA LEU A 6 -6.37 -3.47 2.35
C LEU A 6 -7.77 -4.10 2.26
N SER A 7 -8.23 -4.68 3.37
CA SER A 7 -9.55 -5.30 3.46
C SER A 7 -10.68 -4.27 3.27
N LEU A 8 -10.54 -3.08 3.86
CA LEU A 8 -11.45 -1.96 3.67
C LEU A 8 -11.46 -1.52 2.20
N ALA A 9 -10.29 -1.24 1.61
CA ALA A 9 -10.18 -0.74 0.25
C ALA A 9 -10.82 -1.70 -0.77
N ARG A 10 -10.54 -3.00 -0.63
CA ARG A 10 -11.18 -4.04 -1.44
C ARG A 10 -12.69 -4.06 -1.24
N SER A 11 -13.17 -4.06 0.00
CA SER A 11 -14.61 -4.15 0.28
C SER A 11 -15.36 -2.92 -0.22
N GLU A 12 -14.79 -1.73 -0.04
CA GLU A 12 -15.37 -0.46 -0.50
C GLU A 12 -15.40 -0.36 -2.02
N SER A 13 -14.39 -0.91 -2.72
CA SER A 13 -14.40 -0.95 -4.19
C SER A 13 -15.60 -1.73 -4.74
N VAL A 14 -15.91 -2.87 -4.13
CA VAL A 14 -17.04 -3.72 -4.49
C VAL A 14 -18.36 -3.08 -4.07
N ARG A 15 -18.47 -2.65 -2.80
CA ARG A 15 -19.70 -2.08 -2.23
C ARG A 15 -20.16 -0.84 -2.98
N ARG A 16 -19.24 0.03 -3.38
CA ARG A 16 -19.53 1.27 -4.09
C ARG A 16 -19.60 1.11 -5.61
N ASN A 17 -19.21 -0.06 -6.13
CA ASN A 17 -18.97 -0.26 -7.55
C ASN A 17 -18.04 0.82 -8.14
N GLN A 18 -16.99 1.18 -7.40
CA GLN A 18 -16.05 2.25 -7.72
C GLN A 18 -14.61 1.79 -7.50
N ARG A 19 -13.63 2.48 -8.09
CA ARG A 19 -12.22 2.19 -7.80
C ARG A 19 -11.87 2.73 -6.42
N VAL A 20 -11.08 1.96 -5.68
CA VAL A 20 -10.52 2.40 -4.41
C VAL A 20 -9.02 2.14 -4.43
N VAL A 21 -8.25 3.17 -4.13
CA VAL A 21 -6.80 3.14 -4.19
C VAL A 21 -6.26 3.15 -2.78
N LEU A 22 -5.40 2.20 -2.45
CA LEU A 22 -4.53 2.28 -1.29
C LEU A 22 -3.13 2.62 -1.77
N CYS A 23 -2.52 3.67 -1.23
CA CYS A 23 -1.19 4.09 -1.66
C CYS A 23 -0.33 4.65 -0.54
N ARG A 24 0.98 4.69 -0.81
CA ARG A 24 1.95 5.40 0.02
C ARG A 24 1.66 6.89 -0.02
N THR A 25 1.77 7.55 1.12
CA THR A 25 1.70 9.01 1.21
C THR A 25 2.67 9.55 2.27
N THR A 26 2.69 10.86 2.47
CA THR A 26 3.45 11.53 3.52
C THR A 26 2.53 11.98 4.65
N ALA A 27 3.07 11.99 5.85
CA ALA A 27 2.41 12.54 7.02
C ALA A 27 3.36 13.52 7.74
N PRO A 28 3.62 14.71 7.15
CA PRO A 28 4.35 15.75 7.87
C PRO A 28 3.61 16.05 9.18
N ALA A 29 4.34 16.14 10.30
CA ALA A 29 3.79 16.25 11.66
C ALA A 29 2.96 15.03 12.15
N GLY A 30 3.11 13.86 11.53
CA GLY A 30 2.49 12.61 12.01
C GLY A 30 1.02 12.44 11.65
N VAL A 31 0.49 13.27 10.73
CA VAL A 31 -0.89 13.20 10.25
C VAL A 31 -0.91 13.28 8.72
N VAL A 32 -1.76 12.48 8.08
CA VAL A 32 -2.01 12.56 6.62
C VAL A 32 -2.91 13.75 6.33
N ALA A 33 -2.43 14.69 5.53
CA ALA A 33 -3.16 15.91 5.20
C ALA A 33 -4.45 15.61 4.40
N ALA A 34 -5.45 16.49 4.52
CA ALA A 34 -6.73 16.34 3.83
C ALA A 34 -6.59 16.40 2.31
N ASP A 35 -5.55 17.02 1.77
CA ASP A 35 -5.20 17.13 0.35
C ASP A 35 -4.01 16.24 -0.03
N ALA A 36 -3.62 15.30 0.84
CA ALA A 36 -2.51 14.40 0.56
C ALA A 36 -2.78 13.56 -0.69
N ALA A 37 -1.73 13.41 -1.51
CA ALA A 37 -1.71 12.60 -2.72
C ALA A 37 -0.81 11.36 -2.55
N CYS A 38 -0.89 10.42 -3.50
CA CYS A 38 -0.01 9.27 -3.55
C CYS A 38 1.43 9.71 -3.84
N LYS A 39 2.39 9.12 -3.12
CA LYS A 39 3.82 9.25 -3.42
C LYS A 39 4.23 8.16 -4.39
N THR A 40 4.37 8.54 -5.64
CA THR A 40 4.64 7.65 -6.79
C THR A 40 6.12 7.60 -7.18
N ASP A 41 7.02 8.15 -6.37
CA ASP A 41 8.45 8.03 -6.59
C ASP A 41 8.90 6.56 -6.48
N ASP A 42 9.76 6.13 -7.40
CA ASP A 42 10.31 4.77 -7.46
C ASP A 42 11.46 4.57 -6.44
N THR A 43 11.36 5.21 -5.27
CA THR A 43 12.30 4.94 -4.18
C THR A 43 11.79 3.74 -3.40
N SER A 44 12.71 2.89 -2.91
CA SER A 44 12.38 1.88 -1.88
C SER A 44 11.98 2.52 -0.55
N GLY A 45 11.84 3.86 -0.55
CA GLY A 45 11.69 4.72 0.60
C GLY A 45 10.56 4.26 1.50
N SER A 46 10.83 4.36 2.79
CA SER A 46 9.92 3.88 3.83
C SER A 46 8.52 4.42 3.59
N TRP A 47 7.53 3.54 3.58
CA TRP A 47 6.14 3.92 3.72
C TRP A 47 5.99 4.49 5.14
N ALA A 48 6.10 5.81 5.30
CA ALA A 48 5.86 6.48 6.57
C ALA A 48 4.37 6.61 6.88
N ALA A 49 3.55 6.71 5.84
CA ALA A 49 2.10 6.77 5.93
C ALA A 49 1.45 6.14 4.70
N TRP A 50 0.18 5.81 4.84
CA TRP A 50 -0.68 5.30 3.78
C TRP A 50 -2.05 5.94 3.85
N MET A 51 -2.76 5.90 2.73
CA MET A 51 -4.16 6.30 2.66
C MET A 51 -4.93 5.41 1.70
N ALA A 52 -6.23 5.30 1.94
CA ALA A 52 -7.21 4.65 1.10
C ALA A 52 -8.31 5.65 0.72
N PHE A 53 -8.59 5.84 -0.55
CA PHE A 53 -9.58 6.80 -1.06
C PHE A 53 -10.33 6.26 -2.27
N VAL A 54 -11.51 6.81 -2.54
CA VAL A 54 -12.31 6.47 -3.72
C VAL A 54 -11.77 7.24 -4.93
N ASP A 55 -11.31 6.54 -5.96
CA ASP A 55 -10.79 7.10 -7.21
C ASP A 55 -11.93 7.15 -8.25
N THR A 56 -12.63 8.28 -8.25
CA THR A 56 -13.79 8.54 -9.12
C THR A 56 -13.37 8.94 -10.53
N SER A 57 -12.19 9.54 -10.68
CA SER A 57 -11.63 9.98 -11.96
C SER A 57 -10.88 8.87 -12.70
N ALA A 58 -10.64 7.73 -12.04
CA ALA A 58 -9.94 6.56 -12.56
C ALA A 58 -8.46 6.81 -12.90
N ASN A 59 -7.85 7.81 -12.28
CA ASN A 59 -6.48 8.25 -12.57
C ASN A 59 -5.42 7.71 -11.58
N GLY A 60 -5.85 7.00 -10.53
CA GLY A 60 -4.96 6.42 -9.51
C GLY A 60 -4.26 7.45 -8.62
N THR A 61 -4.73 8.69 -8.61
CA THR A 61 -4.28 9.78 -7.75
C THR A 61 -5.46 10.35 -6.99
N ARG A 62 -5.21 10.97 -5.85
CA ARG A 62 -6.29 11.56 -5.05
C ARG A 62 -6.56 12.97 -5.53
N ASP A 63 -7.74 13.17 -6.11
CA ASP A 63 -8.20 14.46 -6.61
C ASP A 63 -9.07 15.21 -5.59
N ALA A 64 -9.31 16.51 -5.83
CA ALA A 64 -10.21 17.30 -5.03
C ALA A 64 -11.66 16.77 -5.16
N GLY A 65 -12.33 16.56 -4.02
CA GLY A 65 -13.67 15.99 -3.97
C GLY A 65 -13.71 14.46 -3.81
N GLU A 66 -12.56 13.79 -3.89
CA GLU A 66 -12.48 12.36 -3.65
C GLU A 66 -12.44 12.01 -2.16
N GLU A 67 -13.29 11.06 -1.78
CA GLU A 67 -13.49 10.67 -0.39
C GLU A 67 -12.28 9.89 0.14
N LEU A 68 -11.65 10.43 1.20
CA LEU A 68 -10.68 9.68 1.99
C LEU A 68 -11.41 8.71 2.93
N LEU A 69 -11.24 7.41 2.69
CA LEU A 69 -11.88 6.36 3.47
C LEU A 69 -11.14 6.08 4.78
N ARG A 70 -9.80 6.05 4.70
CA ARG A 70 -8.93 5.78 5.85
C ARG A 70 -7.51 6.22 5.56
N SER A 71 -6.79 6.61 6.59
CA SER A 71 -5.35 6.83 6.53
C SER A 71 -4.68 6.26 7.78
N GLY A 72 -3.37 6.08 7.72
CA GLY A 72 -2.57 5.65 8.86
C GLY A 72 -1.13 6.09 8.72
N VAL A 73 -0.50 6.28 9.88
CA VAL A 73 0.89 6.70 10.01
C VAL A 73 1.63 5.64 10.83
N PHE A 74 2.82 5.27 10.38
CA PHE A 74 3.69 4.38 11.15
C PHE A 74 4.49 5.23 12.14
N ALA A 75 4.05 5.25 13.40
CA ALA A 75 4.55 6.14 14.45
C ALA A 75 5.89 5.70 15.09
N SER A 76 6.77 5.00 14.35
CA SER A 76 8.04 4.50 14.87
C SER A 76 9.17 4.73 13.87
N ASP A 77 10.20 5.45 14.30
CA ASP A 77 11.41 5.68 13.51
C ASP A 77 12.24 4.41 13.30
N ARG A 78 11.98 3.35 14.07
CA ARG A 78 12.69 2.08 13.97
C ARG A 78 12.09 1.15 12.93
N LEU A 79 10.79 1.30 12.64
CA LEU A 79 10.11 0.48 11.66
C LEU A 79 10.39 1.01 10.25
N LYS A 80 10.93 0.13 9.41
CA LYS A 80 11.05 0.32 7.97
C LYS A 80 9.93 -0.45 7.29
N ILE A 81 9.21 0.24 6.42
CA ILE A 81 8.17 -0.38 5.59
C ILE A 81 8.58 -0.22 4.13
N VAL A 82 8.92 -1.33 3.48
CA VAL A 82 9.48 -1.32 2.12
C VAL A 82 8.61 -2.13 1.16
N SER A 83 8.41 -1.61 -0.04
CA SER A 83 7.62 -2.24 -1.10
C SER A 83 8.46 -3.19 -1.97
N SER A 84 7.81 -4.25 -2.46
CA SER A 84 8.36 -5.11 -3.51
C SER A 84 8.56 -4.34 -4.83
N ALA A 85 9.27 -4.94 -5.78
CA ALA A 85 9.61 -4.25 -7.03
C ALA A 85 8.40 -3.90 -7.89
N ALA A 86 7.45 -4.82 -8.03
CA ALA A 86 6.23 -4.57 -8.78
C ALA A 86 5.39 -3.43 -8.18
N LEU A 87 5.22 -3.39 -6.85
CA LEU A 87 4.46 -2.31 -6.20
C LEU A 87 5.11 -0.94 -6.38
N ARG A 88 6.43 -0.88 -6.33
CA ARG A 88 7.18 0.35 -6.53
C ARG A 88 7.10 0.85 -7.97
N ALA A 89 7.21 -0.06 -8.94
CA ALA A 89 7.06 0.23 -10.35
C ALA A 89 5.66 0.77 -10.70
N ASP A 90 4.62 0.35 -9.95
CA ASP A 90 3.27 0.91 -10.07
C ASP A 90 3.07 2.25 -9.31
N GLY A 91 4.14 2.84 -8.79
CA GLY A 91 4.09 4.09 -8.03
C GLY A 91 3.53 3.90 -6.61
N ASN A 92 3.78 2.75 -6.00
CA ASN A 92 3.34 2.42 -4.64
C ASN A 92 1.82 2.51 -4.45
N ARG A 93 1.07 2.02 -5.44
CA ARG A 93 -0.40 2.03 -5.47
C ARG A 93 -0.95 0.60 -5.59
N LEU A 94 -2.07 0.39 -4.91
CA LEU A 94 -2.90 -0.80 -4.99
C LEU A 94 -4.30 -0.34 -5.38
N ILE A 95 -4.68 -0.60 -6.63
CA ILE A 95 -5.93 -0.07 -7.20
C ILE A 95 -6.94 -1.19 -7.30
N PHE A 96 -7.84 -1.25 -6.32
CA PHE A 96 -8.95 -2.19 -6.33
C PHE A 96 -10.04 -1.69 -7.26
N ARG A 97 -10.34 -2.47 -8.29
CA ARG A 97 -11.46 -2.21 -9.20
C ARG A 97 -12.78 -2.72 -8.59
N PRO A 98 -13.95 -2.39 -9.19
CA PRO A 98 -15.25 -2.83 -8.68
C PRO A 98 -15.45 -4.35 -8.52
N ASN A 99 -14.59 -5.17 -9.15
CA ASN A 99 -14.57 -6.62 -8.96
C ASN A 99 -13.71 -7.09 -7.76
N GLY A 100 -13.15 -6.15 -6.98
CA GLY A 100 -12.28 -6.41 -5.82
C GLY A 100 -10.86 -6.88 -6.18
N ILE A 101 -10.49 -6.89 -7.46
CA ILE A 101 -9.16 -7.30 -7.92
C ILE A 101 -8.27 -6.07 -8.09
N ALA A 102 -7.08 -6.12 -7.49
CA ALA A 102 -6.04 -5.09 -7.59
C ALA A 102 -5.35 -5.21 -8.94
N ARG A 103 -5.14 -4.07 -9.60
CA ARG A 103 -4.48 -3.99 -10.91
C ARG A 103 -3.50 -2.83 -10.97
N ASP A 104 -2.50 -2.98 -11.81
CA ASP A 104 -1.56 -1.89 -12.08
C ASP A 104 -2.30 -0.69 -12.69
N GLN A 105 -1.80 0.50 -12.39
CA GLN A 105 -2.36 1.75 -12.86
C GLN A 105 -2.41 1.77 -14.39
N GLY A 106 -3.62 2.00 -14.92
CA GLY A 106 -3.84 2.12 -16.36
C GLY A 106 -3.74 0.80 -17.15
N THR A 107 -3.57 -0.36 -16.50
CA THR A 107 -3.47 -1.66 -17.19
C THR A 107 -4.43 -2.70 -16.63
N ASP A 108 -4.58 -3.81 -17.35
CA ASP A 108 -5.37 -4.97 -16.93
C ASP A 108 -4.56 -6.06 -16.20
N VAL A 109 -3.28 -5.79 -15.93
CA VAL A 109 -2.41 -6.70 -15.18
C VAL A 109 -2.90 -6.80 -13.74
N ILE A 110 -3.08 -8.03 -13.25
CA ILE A 110 -3.46 -8.28 -11.87
C ILE A 110 -2.21 -8.15 -11.00
N GLN A 111 -2.30 -7.35 -9.95
CA GLN A 111 -1.20 -7.14 -9.03
C GLN A 111 -0.95 -8.35 -8.13
N SER A 112 0.32 -8.76 -8.08
CA SER A 112 0.88 -9.66 -7.07
C SER A 112 2.08 -8.93 -6.46
N VAL A 113 1.94 -8.46 -5.22
CA VAL A 113 2.93 -7.57 -4.59
C VAL A 113 3.08 -7.82 -3.10
N ALA A 114 4.17 -7.31 -2.50
CA ALA A 114 4.40 -7.40 -1.07
C ALA A 114 4.86 -6.08 -0.44
N LEU A 115 4.50 -5.89 0.82
CA LEU A 115 5.01 -4.84 1.71
C LEU A 115 5.66 -5.49 2.92
N ARG A 116 6.96 -5.24 3.13
CA ARG A 116 7.67 -5.72 4.31
C ARG A 116 7.66 -4.68 5.40
N ILE A 117 7.24 -5.08 6.59
CA ILE A 117 7.43 -4.35 7.84
C ILE A 117 8.57 -5.02 8.60
N CYS A 118 9.58 -4.25 8.97
CA CYS A 118 10.80 -4.75 9.59
C CYS A 118 11.46 -3.66 10.44
N GLU A 119 12.26 -4.05 11.43
CA GLU A 119 13.16 -3.15 12.17
C GLU A 119 14.60 -3.49 11.77
N ALA A 120 15.46 -2.53 11.44
CA ALA A 120 16.84 -2.89 11.10
C ALA A 120 17.58 -3.31 12.38
N SER A 121 18.09 -4.55 12.43
CA SER A 121 18.75 -5.09 13.62
C SER A 121 19.70 -6.25 13.25
N ASP A 122 20.52 -6.68 14.21
CA ASP A 122 21.39 -7.86 14.04
C ASP A 122 20.61 -9.19 14.04
N VAL A 123 19.33 -9.16 14.43
CA VAL A 123 18.44 -10.32 14.39
C VAL A 123 17.72 -10.36 13.06
N SER A 124 17.81 -11.48 12.34
CA SER A 124 17.18 -11.63 11.03
C SER A 124 15.68 -11.94 11.12
N ASP A 125 15.17 -12.64 12.14
CA ASP A 125 13.76 -13.08 12.23
C ASP A 125 12.76 -11.99 12.69
N ASN A 126 12.95 -10.77 12.23
CA ASN A 126 12.23 -9.58 12.66
C ASN A 126 11.35 -8.94 11.57
N ALA A 127 11.13 -9.62 10.44
CA ALA A 127 10.34 -9.10 9.33
C ALA A 127 8.97 -9.79 9.19
N ARG A 128 7.99 -9.02 8.70
CA ARG A 128 6.65 -9.49 8.32
C ARG A 128 6.31 -8.95 6.95
N ASP A 129 5.94 -9.82 6.04
CA ASP A 129 5.52 -9.45 4.69
C ASP A 129 4.00 -9.50 4.61
N VAL A 130 3.40 -8.36 4.31
CA VAL A 130 2.00 -8.25 3.91
C VAL A 130 1.94 -8.50 2.41
N VAL A 131 1.44 -9.67 2.05
CA VAL A 131 1.37 -10.13 0.67
C VAL A 131 -0.03 -9.87 0.13
N VAL A 132 -0.10 -9.22 -1.03
CA VAL A 132 -1.28 -9.15 -1.89
C VAL A 132 -1.02 -10.11 -3.05
N ALA A 133 -1.47 -11.35 -2.91
CA ALA A 133 -1.31 -12.34 -3.97
C ALA A 133 -2.37 -12.15 -5.06
N PHE A 134 -2.15 -12.83 -6.19
CA PHE A 134 -3.11 -12.90 -7.30
C PHE A 134 -4.57 -13.04 -6.83
N GLY A 135 -5.45 -12.21 -7.40
CA GLY A 135 -6.87 -12.12 -7.01
C GLY A 135 -7.10 -11.35 -5.70
N SER A 136 -6.18 -10.46 -5.32
CA SER A 136 -6.24 -9.63 -4.12
C SER A 136 -6.33 -10.40 -2.80
N ARG A 137 -5.73 -11.59 -2.72
CA ARG A 137 -5.73 -12.37 -1.49
C ARG A 137 -4.66 -11.83 -0.55
N PHE A 138 -5.08 -11.42 0.65
CA PHE A 138 -4.18 -10.81 1.62
C PHE A 138 -3.68 -11.84 2.62
N SER A 139 -2.38 -11.84 2.91
CA SER A 139 -1.79 -12.65 3.96
C SER A 139 -0.63 -11.94 4.65
N ILE A 140 -0.31 -12.38 5.87
CA ILE A 140 0.88 -11.95 6.59
C ILE A 140 1.80 -13.15 6.71
N VAL A 141 3.00 -13.04 6.16
CA VAL A 141 4.02 -14.08 6.17
C VAL A 141 5.18 -13.63 7.05
N ARG A 142 5.74 -14.55 7.83
CA ARG A 142 6.99 -14.28 8.56
C ARG A 142 8.15 -14.31 7.58
N SER A 143 9.06 -13.35 7.69
CA SER A 143 10.27 -13.32 6.88
C SER A 143 11.47 -12.99 7.76
N SER A 144 12.66 -13.30 7.25
CA SER A 144 13.93 -12.92 7.84
C SER A 144 14.60 -11.79 7.04
N SER A 145 14.93 -10.66 7.67
CA SER A 145 15.64 -9.54 7.01
C SER A 145 16.34 -8.61 8.00
N ALA A 146 17.63 -8.86 8.29
CA ALA A 146 18.42 -8.00 9.19
C ALA A 146 18.47 -6.52 8.72
N ALA A 147 18.61 -6.30 7.41
CA ALA A 147 18.71 -4.96 6.81
C ALA A 147 17.37 -4.34 6.39
N CYS A 148 16.25 -5.06 6.57
CA CYS A 148 14.95 -4.71 6.01
C CYS A 148 14.99 -4.46 4.49
N ALA A 149 15.71 -5.30 3.75
CA ALA A 149 15.70 -5.27 2.29
C ALA A 149 14.28 -5.50 1.75
N ALA A 150 13.97 -4.90 0.60
CA ALA A 150 12.68 -5.06 -0.07
C ALA A 150 12.32 -6.55 -0.26
N PRO A 151 11.05 -6.95 -0.05
CA PRO A 151 10.61 -8.31 -0.33
C PRO A 151 10.61 -8.56 -1.85
N THR A 152 10.73 -9.83 -2.23
CA THR A 152 10.50 -10.25 -3.62
C THR A 152 9.03 -10.12 -3.98
N ASP A 153 8.73 -10.04 -5.27
CA ASP A 153 7.36 -10.15 -5.73
C ASP A 153 6.84 -11.60 -5.49
N PRO A 154 5.59 -11.77 -5.00
CA PRO A 154 5.01 -13.06 -4.62
C PRO A 154 4.37 -13.85 -5.77
#